data_AF-A0A2G9MYM8-F1
#
_entry.id   AF-A0A2G9MYM8-F1
#
_cell.length_a   1.000
_cell.length_b   1.000
_cell.length_c   1.000
_cell.angle_alpha   90.00
_cell.angle_beta   90.00
_cell.angle_gamma   90.00
#
_symmetry.space_group_name_H-M   'P 1'
#
loop_
_entity.id
_entity.type
_entity.pdbx_description
1 polymer ?
#
loop_
_entity_poly.entity_id
_entity_poly.type
_entity_poly.pdbx_seq_one_letter_code
_entity_poly.pdbx_strand_id
1 'polypeptide(L)'
;GKIMKTQNWRLLRYLNEILIRLYQNDERIRYSQYNLSWPLLNRIRWDGKKIKALSSVMAKTLHLSSSTFVTICLPYVLFCIKNKKLKLELEDTFGDVLEKEIELIK
;
A
#
# COMPACT_ATOMS: atom_id res chain seq x y z
N GLY A 1 21.38 3.25 -15.58
CA GLY A 1 21.88 2.26 -16.57
C GLY A 1 22.13 2.92 -17.91
N LYS A 2 23.14 2.45 -18.66
CA LYS A 2 23.51 2.98 -19.99
C LYS A 2 22.33 2.90 -20.99
N ILE A 3 21.51 1.85 -20.89
CA ILE A 3 20.30 1.59 -21.70
C ILE A 3 19.29 2.74 -21.61
N MET A 4 18.88 3.15 -20.41
CA MET A 4 17.92 4.25 -20.23
C MET A 4 18.45 5.60 -20.72
N LYS A 5 19.76 5.83 -20.61
CA LYS A 5 20.39 7.10 -21.01
C LYS A 5 20.54 7.23 -22.53
N THR A 6 20.86 6.13 -23.23
CA THR A 6 21.13 6.15 -24.68
C THR A 6 20.00 5.57 -25.53
N GLN A 7 18.94 5.04 -24.91
CA GLN A 7 17.82 4.33 -25.55
C GLN A 7 18.26 3.22 -26.54
N ASN A 8 19.47 2.67 -26.35
CA ASN A 8 19.96 1.62 -27.22
C ASN A 8 19.40 0.26 -26.79
N TRP A 9 18.29 -0.13 -27.39
CA TRP A 9 17.59 -1.38 -27.09
C TRP A 9 18.38 -2.64 -27.45
N ARG A 10 19.43 -2.55 -28.29
CA ARG A 10 20.31 -3.72 -28.56
C ARG A 10 21.02 -4.19 -27.29
N LEU A 11 21.25 -3.31 -26.32
CA LEU A 11 21.86 -3.64 -25.04
C LEU A 11 20.99 -4.57 -24.18
N LEU A 12 19.67 -4.63 -24.40
CA LEU A 12 18.79 -5.58 -23.71
C LEU A 12 19.15 -7.04 -24.01
N ARG A 13 19.59 -7.34 -25.25
CA ARG A 13 20.02 -8.70 -25.60
C ARG A 13 21.21 -9.15 -24.76
N TYR A 14 22.24 -8.31 -24.65
CA TYR A 14 23.41 -8.63 -23.85
C TYR A 14 23.08 -8.72 -22.36
N LEU A 15 22.17 -7.86 -21.86
CA LEU A 15 21.70 -7.95 -20.48
C LEU A 15 20.97 -9.27 -20.21
N ASN A 16 20.11 -9.71 -21.14
CA ASN A 16 19.40 -10.98 -21.03
C ASN A 16 20.36 -12.18 -20.95
N GLU A 17 21.37 -12.23 -21.81
CA GLU A 17 22.42 -13.27 -21.79
C GLU A 17 23.17 -13.30 -20.46
N ILE A 18 23.51 -12.14 -19.90
CA ILE A 18 24.17 -12.03 -18.59
C ILE A 18 23.25 -12.56 -17.49
N LEU A 19 21.97 -12.17 -17.51
CA LEU A 19 20.99 -12.61 -16.50
C LEU A 19 20.78 -14.13 -16.56
N ILE A 20 20.67 -14.72 -17.75
CA ILE A 20 20.51 -16.17 -17.93
C ILE A 20 21.71 -16.93 -17.35
N ARG A 21 22.94 -16.45 -17.57
CA ARG A 21 24.15 -17.07 -17.02
C ARG A 21 24.26 -17.00 -15.49
N LEU A 22 23.57 -16.05 -14.85
CA LEU A 22 23.59 -15.88 -13.40
C LEU A 22 22.62 -16.81 -12.67
N TYR A 23 21.64 -17.39 -13.37
CA TYR A 23 20.68 -18.33 -12.78
C TYR A 23 21.06 -19.78 -13.10
N GLN A 24 20.88 -20.68 -12.13
CA GLN A 24 21.14 -22.11 -12.31
C GLN A 24 20.06 -22.73 -13.20
N ASN A 25 20.48 -23.60 -14.13
CA ASN A 25 19.68 -24.06 -15.28
C ASN A 25 18.38 -24.82 -14.96
N ASP A 26 18.17 -25.27 -13.72
CA ASP A 26 17.05 -26.17 -13.37
C ASP A 26 16.10 -25.63 -12.28
N GLU A 27 16.31 -24.41 -11.79
CA GLU A 27 15.36 -23.81 -10.86
C GLU A 27 14.19 -23.16 -11.61
N ARG A 28 12.98 -23.70 -11.38
CA ARG A 28 11.74 -23.06 -11.82
C ARG A 28 11.50 -21.79 -11.01
N ILE A 29 12.09 -20.68 -11.45
CA ILE A 29 11.88 -19.36 -10.85
C ILE A 29 10.41 -18.99 -11.10
N ARG A 30 9.58 -19.07 -10.06
CA ARG A 30 8.24 -18.49 -10.11
C ARG A 30 8.40 -16.98 -10.09
N TYR A 31 7.88 -16.31 -11.12
CA TYR A 31 7.85 -14.86 -11.15
C TYR A 31 7.04 -14.34 -9.95
N SER A 32 7.73 -13.64 -9.05
CA SER A 32 7.17 -12.93 -7.91
C SER A 32 7.65 -11.48 -8.05
N GLN A 33 6.82 -10.63 -8.66
CA GLN A 33 7.12 -9.19 -8.76
C GLN A 33 7.21 -8.55 -7.37
N TYR A 34 6.46 -9.11 -6.41
CA TYR A 34 6.39 -8.65 -5.04
C TYR A 34 6.63 -9.83 -4.11
N ASN A 35 7.51 -9.65 -3.12
CA ASN A 35 7.76 -10.61 -2.04
C ASN A 35 6.62 -10.67 -1.00
N LEU A 36 5.41 -10.28 -1.38
CA LEU A 36 4.26 -10.12 -0.51
C LEU A 36 3.14 -11.06 -0.94
N SER A 37 2.38 -11.56 0.03
CA SER A 37 1.22 -12.40 -0.26
C SER A 37 0.13 -11.62 -1.00
N TRP A 38 -0.65 -12.31 -1.82
CA TRP A 38 -1.76 -11.72 -2.57
C TRP A 38 -2.75 -10.95 -1.69
N PRO A 39 -3.18 -11.45 -0.51
CA PRO A 39 -4.09 -10.71 0.38
C PRO A 39 -3.53 -9.35 0.81
N LEU A 40 -2.23 -9.27 1.10
CA LEU A 40 -1.58 -8.05 1.55
C LEU A 40 -1.44 -7.02 0.42
N LEU A 41 -1.09 -7.47 -0.79
CA LEU A 41 -1.08 -6.62 -1.98
C LEU A 41 -2.47 -6.05 -2.28
N ASN A 42 -3.51 -6.89 -2.15
CA ASN A 42 -4.88 -6.48 -2.40
C ASN A 42 -5.34 -5.39 -1.42
N ARG A 43 -4.98 -5.54 -0.13
CA ARG A 43 -5.23 -4.53 0.92
C ARG A 43 -4.51 -3.21 0.60
N ILE A 44 -3.22 -3.25 0.23
CA ILE A 44 -2.48 -2.03 -0.15
C ILE A 44 -3.14 -1.32 -1.34
N ARG A 45 -3.61 -2.08 -2.34
CA ARG A 45 -4.18 -1.49 -3.56
C ARG A 45 -5.56 -0.88 -3.34
N TRP A 46 -6.46 -1.61 -2.69
CA TRP A 46 -7.87 -1.20 -2.55
C TRP A 46 -8.11 -0.38 -1.30
N ASP A 47 -7.65 -0.86 -0.14
CA ASP A 47 -7.89 -0.20 1.14
C ASP A 47 -6.96 1.01 1.31
N GLY A 48 -5.72 0.93 0.80
CA GLY A 48 -4.76 2.02 0.84
C GLY A 48 -5.26 3.32 0.17
N LYS A 49 -6.00 3.23 -0.94
CA LYS A 49 -6.61 4.40 -1.59
C LYS A 49 -7.66 5.05 -0.69
N LYS A 50 -8.52 4.25 -0.06
CA LYS A 50 -9.58 4.71 0.84
C LYS A 50 -8.99 5.37 2.10
N ILE A 51 -8.00 4.72 2.74
CA ILE A 51 -7.29 5.26 3.91
C ILE A 51 -6.60 6.58 3.57
N LYS A 52 -5.96 6.67 2.39
CA LYS A 52 -5.30 7.91 1.97
C LYS A 52 -6.30 9.05 1.75
N ALA A 53 -7.45 8.77 1.13
CA ALA A 53 -8.51 9.76 0.95
C ALA A 53 -9.07 10.25 2.30
N LEU A 54 -9.41 9.33 3.20
CA LEU A 54 -9.84 9.64 4.57
C LEU A 54 -8.80 10.50 5.31
N SER A 55 -7.53 10.09 5.25
CA SER A 55 -6.45 10.83 5.89
C SER A 55 -6.30 12.24 5.35
N SER A 56 -6.53 12.46 4.06
CA SER A 56 -6.45 13.79 3.46
C SER A 56 -7.57 14.71 3.92
N VAL A 57 -8.76 14.17 4.20
CA VAL A 57 -9.89 14.94 4.71
C VAL A 57 -9.65 15.28 6.18
N MET A 58 -9.33 14.27 6.99
CA MET A 58 -9.14 14.43 8.44
C MET A 58 -7.88 15.21 8.82
N ALA A 59 -6.80 15.09 8.05
CA ALA A 59 -5.60 15.86 8.29
C ALA A 59 -5.84 17.36 8.08
N LYS A 60 -6.70 17.75 7.12
CA LYS A 60 -7.08 19.15 6.91
C LYS A 60 -7.90 19.70 8.07
N THR A 61 -8.85 18.92 8.59
CA THR A 61 -9.70 19.37 9.70
C THR A 61 -8.91 19.49 11.01
N LEU A 62 -7.92 18.62 11.22
CA LEU A 62 -7.07 18.61 12.41
C LEU A 62 -5.80 19.45 12.27
N HIS A 63 -5.56 20.10 11.12
CA HIS A 63 -4.34 20.83 10.81
C HIS A 63 -3.04 20.02 11.00
N LEU A 64 -3.07 18.74 10.64
CA LEU A 64 -1.93 17.84 10.69
C LEU A 64 -1.47 17.45 9.28
N SER A 65 -0.28 16.86 9.18
CA SER A 65 0.10 16.17 7.94
C SER A 65 -0.68 14.85 7.81
N SER A 66 -0.92 14.39 6.57
CA SER A 66 -1.64 13.14 6.34
C SER A 66 -0.92 11.93 6.92
N SER A 67 0.41 11.88 6.86
CA SER A 67 1.21 10.81 7.47
C SER A 67 1.14 10.87 9.01
N THR A 68 1.20 12.05 9.60
CA THR A 68 1.06 12.23 11.07
C THR A 68 -0.32 11.76 11.53
N PHE A 69 -1.38 12.11 10.80
CA PHE A 69 -2.73 11.67 11.13
C PHE A 69 -2.86 10.14 11.09
N VAL A 70 -2.41 9.49 10.02
CA VAL A 70 -2.51 8.02 9.88
C VAL A 70 -1.70 7.29 10.95
N THR A 71 -0.51 7.79 11.28
CA THR A 71 0.40 7.11 12.20
C THR A 71 -0.01 7.29 13.66
N ILE A 72 -0.46 8.49 14.02
CA ILE A 72 -0.69 8.86 15.43
C ILE A 72 -2.18 8.91 15.75
N CYS A 73 -2.98 9.64 14.97
CA CYS A 73 -4.37 9.93 15.34
C CYS A 73 -5.34 8.80 14.98
N LEU A 74 -5.17 8.19 13.80
CA LEU A 74 -6.10 7.20 13.27
C LEU A 74 -6.38 6.02 14.22
N PRO A 75 -5.38 5.40 14.90
CA PRO A 75 -5.64 4.32 15.84
C PRO A 75 -6.57 4.74 16.99
N TYR A 76 -6.38 5.94 17.54
CA TYR A 76 -7.23 6.45 18.62
C TYR A 76 -8.63 6.82 18.13
N VAL A 77 -8.74 7.37 16.91
CA VAL A 77 -10.05 7.64 16.30
C VAL A 77 -10.84 6.35 16.15
N LEU A 78 -10.21 5.29 15.61
CA LEU A 78 -10.83 3.97 15.48
C LEU A 78 -11.23 3.39 16.85
N PHE A 79 -10.39 3.55 17.87
CA PHE A 79 -10.72 3.12 19.23
C PHE A 79 -11.91 3.87 19.83
N CYS A 80 -12.03 5.19 19.58
CA CYS A 80 -13.17 5.99 20.02
C CYS A 80 -14.47 5.59 19.31
N ILE A 81 -14.39 5.25 18.01
CA ILE A 81 -15.52 4.72 17.24
C ILE A 81 -15.95 3.35 17.78
N LYS A 82 -15.00 2.43 18.03
CA LYS A 82 -15.26 1.10 18.61
C LYS A 82 -16.05 1.21 19.93
N ASN A 83 -15.67 2.17 20.77
CA ASN A 83 -16.32 2.41 22.07
C ASN A 83 -17.60 3.26 21.99
N LYS A 84 -18.10 3.58 20.78
CA LYS A 84 -19.28 4.43 20.52
C LYS A 84 -19.21 5.83 21.16
N LYS A 85 -18.00 6.31 21.49
CA LYS A 85 -17.79 7.64 22.09
C LYS A 85 -17.71 8.76 21.07
N LEU A 86 -17.57 8.41 19.79
CA LEU A 86 -17.31 9.35 18.73
C LEU A 86 -18.09 8.92 17.48
N LYS A 87 -19.01 9.78 17.03
CA LYS A 87 -19.79 9.57 15.81
C LYS A 87 -19.27 10.57 14.77
N LEU A 88 -18.52 10.09 13.79
CA LEU A 88 -18.12 10.91 12.65
C LEU A 88 -19.16 10.75 11.55
N GLU A 89 -19.57 11.87 10.98
CA GLU A 89 -20.27 11.91 9.70
C GLU A 89 -19.24 11.70 8.59
N LEU A 90 -18.89 10.43 8.37
CA LEU A 90 -18.04 10.01 7.27
C LEU A 90 -18.91 9.61 6.09
N GLU A 91 -18.45 9.91 4.88
CA GLU A 91 -19.08 9.37 3.67
C GLU A 91 -19.12 7.83 3.75
N ASP A 92 -20.25 7.24 3.36
CA ASP A 92 -20.49 5.78 3.39
C ASP A 92 -19.39 4.97 2.66
N THR A 93 -18.65 5.62 1.75
CA THR A 93 -17.54 5.04 0.99
C THR A 93 -16.38 4.52 1.87
N PHE A 94 -16.21 5.06 3.08
CA PHE A 94 -15.15 4.67 4.02
C PHE A 94 -15.58 3.57 5.00
N GLY A 95 -16.89 3.28 5.11
CA GLY A 95 -17.45 2.36 6.11
C GLY A 95 -16.79 0.99 6.13
N ASP A 96 -16.76 0.30 4.99
CA ASP A 96 -16.22 -1.07 4.91
C ASP A 96 -14.78 -1.21 5.40
N VAL A 97 -13.94 -0.18 5.15
CA VAL A 97 -12.53 -0.22 5.55
C VAL A 97 -12.41 0.06 7.03
N LEU A 98 -13.19 1.00 7.56
CA LEU A 98 -13.17 1.32 8.98
C LEU A 98 -13.67 0.16 9.83
N GLU A 99 -14.72 -0.54 9.41
CA GLU A 99 -15.21 -1.74 10.09
C GLU A 99 -14.13 -2.82 10.16
N LYS A 100 -13.48 -3.12 9.02
CA LYS A 100 -12.34 -4.05 8.98
C LYS A 100 -11.19 -3.64 9.90
N GLU A 101 -10.83 -2.36 9.94
CA GLU A 101 -9.77 -1.88 10.82
C GLU A 101 -10.18 -1.93 12.30
N ILE A 102 -11.46 -1.68 12.62
CA ILE A 102 -12.01 -1.79 13.99
C ILE A 102 -11.99 -3.24 14.48
N GLU A 103 -12.33 -4.21 13.62
CA GLU A 103 -12.29 -5.64 13.94
C GLU A 103 -10.88 -6.13 14.28
N LEU A 104 -9.84 -5.52 13.68
CA LEU A 104 -8.44 -5.86 13.94
C LEU A 104 -7.92 -5.30 15.28
N ILE A 105 -8.60 -4.31 15.85
CA ILE A 105 -8.23 -3.74 17.16
C ILE A 105 -8.78 -4.67 18.24
N LYS A 106 -7.88 -5.24 19.07
CA LYS A 106 -8.27 -6.03 20.25
C LYS A 106 -9.03 -5.20 21.27
#